data_AF-A0A5E4KUB7-F1
#
_entry.id   AF-A0A5E4KUB7-F1
#
_cell.length_a   1.000
_cell.length_b   1.000
_cell.length_c   1.000
_cell.angle_alpha   90.00
_cell.angle_beta   90.00
_cell.angle_gamma   90.00
#
_symmetry.space_group_name_H-M   'P 1'
#
loop_
_entity.id
_entity.type
_entity.pdbx_description
1 polymer ?
#
loop_
_entity_poly.entity_id
_entity_poly.type
_entity_poly.pdbx_seq_one_letter_code
_entity_poly.pdbx_strand_id
1 'polypeptide(L)' 'MTDRKYIIESRRYIGEDGKTTYDTWVTNANVIEVKHNEQYLVFYPLEGEHAGKKHYIPFSNIHIVREI' A
#
# COMPACT_ATOMS: atom_id res chain seq x y z
N MET A 1 21.12 -4.19 9.18
CA MET A 1 19.98 -5.05 8.77
C MET A 1 19.48 -4.46 7.47
N THR A 2 19.33 -5.26 6.42
CA THR A 2 18.79 -4.80 5.14
C THR A 2 17.34 -4.38 5.36
N ASP A 3 17.00 -3.14 5.01
CA ASP A 3 15.63 -2.64 5.15
C ASP A 3 14.71 -3.47 4.23
N ARG A 4 13.89 -4.34 4.83
CA ARG A 4 12.92 -5.16 4.12
C ARG A 4 11.94 -4.25 3.39
N LYS A 5 11.93 -4.33 2.07
CA LYS A 5 11.00 -3.61 1.22
C LYS A 5 9.73 -4.44 1.04
N TYR A 6 8.62 -3.75 0.83
CA TYR A 6 7.32 -4.37 0.58
C TYR A 6 6.66 -3.74 -0.63
N ILE A 7 5.94 -4.58 -1.37
CA ILE A 7 4.97 -4.15 -2.37
C ILE A 7 3.58 -4.30 -1.75
N ILE A 8 2.81 -3.22 -1.77
CA ILE A 8 1.40 -3.19 -1.39
C ILE A 8 0.58 -2.92 -2.66
N GLU A 9 -0.41 -3.75 -2.94
CA GLU A 9 -1.39 -3.48 -3.99
C GLU A 9 -2.74 -3.13 -3.36
N SER A 10 -3.34 -2.03 -3.78
CA SER A 10 -4.63 -1.57 -3.28
C SER A 10 -5.64 -1.36 -4.39
N ARG A 11 -6.88 -1.80 -4.15
CA ARG A 11 -8.01 -1.61 -5.07
C ARG A 11 -8.31 -0.12 -5.22
N ARG A 12 -8.37 0.35 -6.47
CA ARG A 12 -8.66 1.75 -6.81
C ARG A 12 -10.11 1.93 -7.29
N TYR A 13 -10.46 1.30 -8.41
CA TYR A 13 -11.81 1.32 -8.99
C TYR A 13 -12.04 0.10 -9.88
N ILE A 14 -13.30 -0.14 -10.25
CA ILE A 14 -13.69 -1.13 -11.26
C ILE A 14 -13.87 -0.37 -12.57
N GLY A 15 -13.09 -0.72 -13.59
CA GLY A 15 -13.19 -0.13 -14.92
C GLY A 15 -14.50 -0.51 -15.63
N GLU A 16 -14.82 0.19 -16.70
CA GLU A 16 -16.01 -0.11 -17.54
C GLU A 16 -15.97 -1.52 -18.14
N ASP A 17 -14.78 -2.10 -18.26
CA ASP A 17 -14.54 -3.47 -18.70
C ASP A 17 -14.77 -4.52 -17.59
N GLY A 18 -15.22 -4.09 -16.40
CA GLY A 18 -15.45 -4.93 -15.23
C GLY A 18 -14.17 -5.35 -14.51
N LYS A 19 -12.99 -4.92 -14.95
CA LYS A 19 -11.73 -5.27 -14.29
C LYS A 19 -11.43 -4.33 -13.14
N THR A 20 -10.94 -4.89 -12.04
CA THR A 20 -10.44 -4.09 -10.92
C THR A 20 -9.07 -3.54 -11.27
N THR A 21 -8.92 -2.22 -11.18
CA THR A 21 -7.62 -1.56 -11.24
C THR A 21 -7.02 -1.48 -9.83
N TYR A 22 -5.73 -1.77 -9.74
CA TYR A 22 -4.96 -1.70 -8.51
C TYR A 22 -3.90 -0.61 -8.61
N ASP A 23 -3.70 0.15 -7.53
CA ASP A 23 -2.49 0.95 -7.35
C ASP A 23 -1.44 0.09 -6.66
N THR A 24 -0.18 0.26 -7.07
CA THR A 24 0.97 -0.45 -6.49
C THR A 24 1.86 0.53 -5.75
N TRP A 25 2.25 0.16 -4.54
CA TRP A 25 3.08 0.97 -3.66
C TRP A 25 4.31 0.20 -3.23
N VAL A 26 5.48 0.83 -3.33
CA VAL A 26 6.73 0.30 -2.77
C VAL A 26 7.00 1.01 -1.46
N THR A 27 7.17 0.26 -0.37
CA THR A 27 7.46 0.81 0.96
C THR A 27 8.45 -0.08 1.73
N ASN A 28 8.73 0.19 3.02
CA ASN A 28 9.56 -0.67 3.88
C ASN A 28 8.98 -0.79 5.29
N ALA A 29 9.45 -1.78 6.06
CA ALA A 29 8.94 -2.04 7.42
C ALA A 29 9.10 -0.85 8.38
N ASN A 30 10.11 0.00 8.19
CA ASN A 30 10.39 1.11 9.11
C ASN A 30 9.40 2.26 8.95
N VAL A 31 8.71 2.34 7.81
CA VAL A 31 7.76 3.42 7.51
C VAL A 31 6.33 2.91 7.34
N ILE A 32 6.03 1.69 7.79
CA ILE A 32 4.69 1.11 7.86
C ILE A 32 4.21 1.15 9.31
N GLU A 33 2.98 1.61 9.51
CA GLU A 33 2.25 1.58 10.78
C GLU A 33 0.90 0.85 10.56
N VAL A 34 0.64 -0.17 11.36
CA VAL A 34 -0.60 -0.95 11.30
C VAL A 34 -1.57 -0.46 12.38
N LYS A 35 -2.62 0.25 11.96
CA LYS A 35 -3.65 0.78 12.87
C LYS A 35 -4.84 -0.18 12.95
N HIS A 36 -4.67 -1.24 13.73
CA HIS A 36 -5.67 -2.31 13.86
C HIS A 36 -7.07 -1.83 14.25
N ASN A 37 -7.18 -0.92 15.23
CA ASN A 37 -8.47 -0.42 15.72
C ASN A 37 -9.22 0.42 14.68
N GLU A 38 -8.47 1.15 13.84
CA GLU A 38 -9.04 1.99 12.78
C GLU A 38 -9.23 1.19 11.48
N GLN A 39 -8.66 -0.02 11.40
CA GLN A 39 -8.61 -0.88 10.21
C GLN A 39 -7.89 -0.25 9.00
N TYR A 40 -6.78 0.44 9.26
CA TYR A 40 -5.93 1.05 8.22
C TYR A 40 -4.49 0.57 8.29
N LEU A 41 -3.89 0.47 7.10
CA LEU A 41 -2.45 0.45 6.92
C LEU A 41 -2.00 1.87 6.57
N VAL A 42 -1.04 2.38 7.32
CA VAL A 42 -0.45 3.71 7.11
C VAL A 42 0.99 3.54 6.69
N PHE A 43 1.41 4.21 5.63
CA PHE A 43 2.79 4.08 5.17
C PHE A 43 3.26 5.29 4.35
N TYR A 44 4.55 5.31 4.07
CA TYR A 44 5.17 6.25 3.14
C TYR A 44 5.69 5.47 1.92
N PRO A 45 5.23 5.77 0.70
CA PRO A 45 5.82 5.22 -0.50
C PRO A 45 7.28 5.67 -0.62
N LEU A 46 8.15 4.77 -1.08
CA LEU A 46 9.57 5.05 -1.31
C LEU A 46 9.85 5.50 -2.75
N GLU A 47 8.94 5.18 -3.67
CA GLU A 47 9.11 5.36 -5.11
C GLU A 47 7.82 5.93 -5.75
N GLY A 48 7.93 6.51 -6.95
CA GLY A 48 6.80 7.09 -7.70
C GLY A 48 6.45 8.54 -7.34
N GLU A 49 5.36 9.05 -7.92
CA GLU A 49 4.90 10.45 -7.76
C GLU A 49 4.51 10.81 -6.31
N HIS A 50 4.15 9.80 -5.53
CA HIS A 50 3.73 9.93 -4.14
C HIS A 50 4.83 9.60 -3.13
N ALA A 51 6.09 9.44 -3.58
CA ALA A 51 7.21 9.14 -2.71
C ALA A 51 7.33 10.16 -1.56
N GLY A 52 7.53 9.65 -0.34
CA GLY A 52 7.64 10.45 0.88
C GLY A 52 6.33 11.06 1.39
N LYS A 53 5.19 10.85 0.71
CA LYS A 53 3.88 11.34 1.16
C LYS A 53 3.14 10.27 1.97
N LYS A 54 2.63 10.65 3.14
CA LYS A 54 1.86 9.73 4.01
C LYS A 54 0.59 9.24 3.31
N HIS A 55 0.37 7.94 3.28
CA HIS A 55 -0.80 7.29 2.71
C HIS A 55 -1.53 6.44 3.75
N TYR A 56 -2.83 6.30 3.55
CA TYR A 56 -3.74 5.50 4.37
C TYR A 56 -4.53 4.58 3.45
N ILE A 57 -4.50 3.29 3.71
CA ILE A 57 -5.24 2.28 2.94
C ILE A 57 -6.10 1.47 3.91
N PRO A 58 -7.43 1.47 3.78
CA PRO A 58 -8.28 0.57 4.54
C PRO A 58 -7.91 -0.89 4.28
N PHE A 59 -7.96 -1.74 5.30
CA PHE A 59 -7.67 -3.18 5.13
C PHE A 59 -8.55 -3.84 4.06
N SER A 60 -9.80 -3.40 3.90
CA SER A 60 -10.72 -3.87 2.85
C SER A 60 -10.24 -3.61 1.43
N ASN A 61 -9.36 -2.62 1.25
CA ASN A 61 -8.85 -2.22 -0.05
C ASN A 61 -7.50 -2.85 -0.37
N ILE A 62 -6.84 -3.49 0.60
CA ILE A 62 -5.59 -4.20 0.39
C ILE A 62 -5.87 -5.48 -0.39
N HIS A 63 -5.20 -5.62 -1.53
CA HIS A 63 -5.24 -6.83 -2.33
C HIS A 63 -4.09 -7.77 -1.98
N ILE A 64 -2.86 -7.23 -1.98
CA ILE A 64 -1.62 -7.99 -1.77
C ILE A 64 -0.68 -7.15 -0.91
N VAL A 65 0.02 -7.82 0.01
CA VAL A 65 1.24 -7.30 0.65
C VAL A 65 2.31 -8.39 0.52
N ARG A 66 3.46 -8.09 -0.08
CA ARG A 66 4.58 -9.03 -0.21
C ARG A 66 5.92 -8.37 0.05
N GLU A 67 6.84 -9.10 0.66
CA GLU A 67 8.24 -8.70 0.84
C GLU A 67 9.01 -8.85 -0.50
N ILE A 68 9.97 -7.96 -0.76
CA ILE A 68 10.89 -8.00 -1.92
C ILE A 68 12.35 -7.83 -1.51
#